data_AF-A0A669BIK3-F1
#
_entry.id   AF-A0A669BIK3-F1
#
_cell.length_a   1.000
_cell.length_b   1.000
_cell.length_c   1.000
_cell.angle_alpha   90.00
_cell.angle_beta   90.00
_cell.angle_gamma   90.00
#
_symmetry.space_group_name_H-M   'P 1'
#
loop_
_entity.id
_entity.type
_entity.pdbx_description
1 polymer ?
#
loop_
_entity_poly.entity_id
_entity_poly.type
_entity_poly.pdbx_seq_one_letter_code
_entity_poly.pdbx_strand_id
1 'polypeptide(L)'
;VVRRIFTNSRERWRQQNVNGAFAELRRLIPTHPPDRKLSKNEILRLALRYINFLDHLLTEQDLSGAPQSQAVRLEEEEEEDRLQGTPSPNSTCEIQSEGW
;
A
#
# COMPACT_ATOMS: atom_id res chain seq x y z
N VAL A 1 6.38 5.80 38.54
CA VAL A 1 5.38 6.70 37.91
C VAL A 1 6.01 7.69 36.93
N VAL A 2 7.05 8.45 37.32
CA VAL A 2 7.72 9.48 36.46
C VAL A 2 8.21 8.94 35.10
N ARG A 3 8.91 7.79 35.07
CA ARG A 3 9.37 7.18 33.80
C ARG A 3 8.22 6.86 32.83
N ARG A 4 7.09 6.36 33.34
CA ARG A 4 5.91 6.03 32.52
C ARG A 4 5.31 7.30 31.89
N ILE A 5 5.25 8.39 32.64
CA ILE A 5 4.76 9.69 32.16
C ILE A 5 5.68 10.21 31.06
N PHE A 6 7.00 10.26 31.30
CA PHE A 6 7.98 10.72 30.31
C PHE A 6 7.93 9.91 29.01
N THR A 7 7.89 8.58 29.10
CA THR A 7 7.78 7.71 27.93
C THR A 7 6.47 7.93 27.16
N ASN A 8 5.34 8.12 27.85
CA ASN A 8 4.06 8.43 27.21
C ASN A 8 4.09 9.78 26.48
N SER A 9 4.66 10.81 27.10
CA SER A 9 4.80 12.13 26.47
C SER A 9 5.65 12.05 25.21
N ARG A 10 6.74 11.29 25.24
CA ARG A 10 7.60 11.07 24.07
C ARG A 10 6.88 10.34 22.94
N GLU A 11 6.17 9.25 23.24
CA GLU A 11 5.42 8.51 22.23
C GLU A 11 4.28 9.35 21.63
N ARG A 12 3.60 10.15 22.46
CA ARG A 12 2.60 11.10 21.98
C ARG A 12 3.19 12.10 20.99
N TRP A 13 4.36 12.66 21.29
CA TRP A 13 5.06 13.57 20.38
C TRP A 13 5.43 12.89 19.06
N ARG A 14 5.93 11.64 19.11
CA ARG A 14 6.21 10.86 17.91
C ARG A 14 4.96 10.65 17.05
N GLN A 15 3.82 10.34 17.67
CA GLN A 15 2.54 10.17 16.98
C GLN A 15 2.00 11.49 16.41
N GLN A 16 2.24 12.63 17.09
CA GLN A 16 1.90 13.96 16.56
C GLN A 16 2.66 14.25 15.27
N ASN A 17 3.95 13.92 15.20
CA ASN A 17 4.74 14.08 13.97
C ASN A 17 4.17 13.25 12.81
N VAL A 18 3.81 11.98 13.08
CA VAL A 18 3.17 11.12 12.07
C VAL A 18 1.83 11.70 11.62
N ASN A 19 1.00 12.18 12.54
CA ASN A 19 -0.28 12.79 12.21
C ASN A 19 -0.10 14.10 11.40
N GLY A 20 0.96 14.87 11.68
CA GLY A 20 1.36 16.03 10.88
C GLY A 20 1.68 15.65 9.43
N ALA A 21 2.49 14.60 9.22
CA ALA A 21 2.78 14.10 7.88
C ALA A 21 1.52 13.61 7.13
N PHE A 22 0.57 12.96 7.84
CA PHE A 22 -0.74 12.60 7.26
C PHE A 22 -1.55 13.83 6.83
N ALA A 23 -1.48 14.93 7.57
CA ALA A 23 -2.15 16.18 7.20
C ALA A 23 -1.52 16.82 5.96
N GLU A 24 -0.19 16.83 5.85
CA GLU A 24 0.50 17.30 4.64
C GLU A 24 0.13 16.45 3.42
N LEU A 25 0.17 15.11 3.55
CA LEU A 25 -0.25 14.21 2.47
C LEU A 25 -1.71 14.44 2.07
N ARG A 26 -2.61 14.66 3.04
CA ARG A 26 -4.03 14.95 2.75
C ARG A 26 -4.22 16.19 1.89
N ARG A 27 -3.40 17.23 2.05
CA ARG A 27 -3.52 18.47 1.25
C ARG A 27 -3.22 18.27 -0.22
N LEU A 28 -2.40 17.27 -0.55
CA LEU A 28 -2.01 16.94 -1.92
C LEU A 28 -3.02 16.04 -2.65
N ILE A 29 -3.96 15.42 -1.93
CA ILE A 29 -4.95 14.50 -2.51
C ILE A 29 -6.15 15.29 -3.05
N PRO A 30 -6.46 15.22 -4.35
CA PRO A 30 -7.63 15.88 -4.92
C PRO A 30 -8.94 15.21 -4.45
N THR A 31 -9.87 16.00 -3.91
CA THR A 31 -11.21 15.54 -3.49
C THR A 31 -12.30 16.56 -3.79
N HIS A 32 -13.54 16.08 -3.92
CA HIS A 32 -14.74 16.90 -3.93
C HIS A 32 -15.65 16.53 -2.74
N PRO A 33 -16.00 17.46 -1.83
CA PRO A 33 -15.43 18.80 -1.70
C PRO A 33 -13.95 18.79 -1.23
N PRO A 34 -13.20 19.90 -1.35
CA PRO A 34 -11.77 19.95 -1.01
C PRO A 34 -11.48 19.63 0.47
N ASP A 35 -12.42 19.93 1.35
CA ASP A 35 -12.36 19.76 2.81
C ASP A 35 -12.95 18.42 3.31
N ARG A 36 -13.28 17.50 2.39
CA ARG A 36 -13.78 16.16 2.75
C ARG A 36 -12.84 15.50 3.78
N LYS A 37 -13.38 15.10 4.93
CA LYS A 37 -12.61 14.37 5.94
C LYS A 37 -12.30 12.96 5.40
N LEU A 38 -11.02 12.59 5.40
CA LEU A 38 -10.56 11.28 4.98
C LEU A 38 -9.96 10.54 6.17
N SER A 39 -10.23 9.23 6.26
CA SER A 39 -9.53 8.34 7.18
C SER A 39 -8.07 8.13 6.77
N LYS A 40 -7.23 7.66 7.69
CA LYS A 40 -5.82 7.33 7.40
C LYS A 40 -5.69 6.32 6.26
N ASN A 41 -6.57 5.32 6.22
CA ASN A 41 -6.55 4.30 5.16
C ASN A 41 -6.96 4.89 3.80
N GLU A 42 -8.00 5.73 3.76
CA GLU A 42 -8.39 6.42 2.53
C GLU A 42 -7.27 7.33 2.01
N ILE A 43 -6.59 8.08 2.88
CA ILE A 43 -5.44 8.92 2.51
C ILE A 43 -4.37 8.08 1.80
N LEU A 44 -4.00 6.93 2.37
CA LEU A 44 -2.98 6.05 1.77
C LEU A 44 -3.43 5.50 0.40
N ARG A 45 -4.67 5.02 0.30
CA ARG A 45 -5.20 4.45 -0.95
C ARG A 45 -5.34 5.50 -2.05
N LEU A 46 -5.80 6.70 -1.71
CA LEU A 46 -5.96 7.79 -2.66
C LEU A 46 -4.61 8.37 -3.09
N ALA A 47 -3.62 8.45 -2.19
CA ALA A 47 -2.27 8.86 -2.56
C ALA A 47 -1.66 7.93 -3.62
N LEU A 48 -1.76 6.61 -3.43
CA LEU A 48 -1.28 5.64 -4.42
C LEU A 48 -2.01 5.78 -5.75
N ARG A 49 -3.34 5.88 -5.72
CA ARG A 49 -4.14 6.08 -6.93
C ARG A 49 -3.73 7.37 -7.65
N TYR A 50 -3.47 8.44 -6.91
CA TYR A 50 -3.12 9.73 -7.50
C TYR A 50 -1.72 9.72 -8.12
N ILE A 51 -0.75 9.07 -7.49
CA ILE A 51 0.58 8.86 -8.09
C ILE A 51 0.44 8.10 -9.42
N ASN A 52 -0.27 6.97 -9.43
CA ASN A 52 -0.47 6.19 -10.67
C ASN A 52 -1.24 6.97 -11.74
N PHE A 53 -2.23 7.77 -11.33
CA PHE A 53 -2.97 8.62 -12.26
C PHE A 53 -2.05 9.65 -12.94
N LEU A 54 -1.17 10.29 -12.18
CA LEU A 54 -0.20 11.25 -12.74
C LEU A 54 0.81 10.55 -13.66
N ASP A 55 1.27 9.36 -13.30
CA ASP A 55 2.20 8.55 -14.11
C ASP A 55 1.59 8.15 -15.48
N HIS A 56 0.35 7.66 -15.47
CA HIS A 56 -0.39 7.37 -16.71
C HIS A 56 -0.61 8.63 -17.56
N LEU A 57 -1.02 9.74 -16.93
CA LEU A 57 -1.26 11.00 -17.63
C LEU A 57 0.00 11.52 -18.35
N LEU A 58 1.19 11.34 -17.75
CA LEU A 58 2.46 11.71 -18.37
C LEU A 58 2.82 10.77 -19.53
N THR A 59 2.64 9.46 -19.33
CA THR A 59 2.92 8.45 -20.37
C THR A 59 2.04 8.66 -21.62
N GLU A 60 0.76 8.97 -21.45
CA GLU A 60 -0.15 9.26 -22.57
C GLU A 60 0.26 10.51 -23.35
N GLN A 61 0.78 11.54 -22.66
CA GLN A 61 1.26 12.76 -23.31
C GLN A 61 2.50 12.50 -24.15
N ASP A 62 3.45 11.72 -23.64
CA ASP A 62 4.67 11.38 -24.39
C ASP A 62 4.36 10.56 -25.66
N LEU A 63 3.37 9.66 -25.59
CA LEU A 63 2.90 8.89 -26.74
C LEU A 63 2.16 9.76 -27.77
N SER A 64 1.51 10.84 -27.35
CA SER A 64 0.82 11.78 -28.25
C SER A 64 1.77 12.72 -29.02
N GLY A 65 3.04 12.81 -28.60
CA GLY A 65 4.08 13.64 -29.20
C GLY A 65 5.01 12.95 -30.21
N ALA A 66 4.89 11.62 -30.39
CA ALA A 66 5.73 10.84 -31.30
C ALA A 66 4.94 10.23 -32.46
N PRO A 67 5.45 10.25 -33.71
CA PRO A 67 4.82 9.51 -34.80
C PRO A 67 4.95 8.01 -34.51
N GLN A 68 3.81 7.31 -34.52
CA GLN A 68 3.70 5.86 -34.35
C GLN A 68 4.76 5.12 -35.16
N SER A 69 5.70 4.49 -34.46
CA SER A 69 6.39 3.33 -34.99
C SER A 69 6.66 2.32 -33.88
N GLN A 70 6.12 1.13 -34.12
CA GLN A 70 6.30 -0.13 -33.41
C GLN A 70 5.39 -0.45 -32.22
N ALA A 71 4.32 -1.15 -32.60
CA ALA A 71 3.65 -2.18 -31.83
C ALA A 71 4.65 -3.07 -31.08
N VAL A 72 4.45 -3.22 -29.77
CA VAL A 72 4.88 -4.41 -29.04
C VAL A 72 3.62 -5.09 -28.51
N ARG A 73 3.39 -6.26 -29.10
CA ARG A 73 2.37 -7.25 -28.77
C ARG A 73 2.70 -7.82 -27.39
N LEU A 74 1.80 -7.70 -26.43
CA LEU A 74 1.83 -8.55 -25.23
C LEU A 74 0.98 -9.78 -25.57
N GLU A 75 1.66 -10.89 -25.75
CA GLU A 75 1.06 -12.20 -26.00
C GLU A 75 0.38 -12.70 -24.72
N GLU A 76 -0.78 -13.32 -24.93
CA GLU A 76 -1.61 -13.97 -23.93
C GLU A 76 -0.89 -15.22 -23.40
N GLU A 77 -0.84 -15.39 -22.08
CA GLU A 77 -0.67 -16.71 -21.47
C GLU A 77 -1.86 -16.95 -20.55
N GLU A 78 -2.91 -17.54 -21.14
CA GLU A 78 -3.83 -18.40 -20.41
C GLU A 78 -3.08 -19.69 -20.06
N GLU A 79 -2.86 -19.99 -18.77
CA GLU A 79 -2.67 -21.38 -18.37
C GLU A 79 -3.59 -21.74 -17.20
N GLU A 80 -4.56 -22.54 -17.60
CA GLU A 80 -5.56 -23.25 -16.85
C GLU A 80 -4.87 -24.40 -16.10
N ASP A 81 -4.83 -24.39 -14.76
CA ASP A 81 -4.65 -25.64 -14.01
C ASP A 81 -5.73 -25.79 -12.95
N ARG A 82 -6.72 -26.60 -13.29
CA ARG A 82 -7.85 -26.95 -12.45
C ARG A 82 -8.00 -28.47 -12.39
N LEU A 83 -7.04 -29.20 -11.82
CA LEU A 83 -7.27 -30.59 -11.38
C LEU A 83 -6.79 -30.86 -9.94
N GLN A 84 -7.74 -30.71 -9.01
CA GLN A 84 -8.08 -31.64 -7.92
C GLN A 84 -6.95 -32.42 -7.21
N GLY A 85 -6.74 -32.07 -5.93
CA GLY A 85 -6.79 -32.99 -4.78
C GLY A 85 -5.70 -34.06 -4.61
N THR A 86 -4.98 -33.99 -3.48
CA THR A 86 -4.75 -35.09 -2.51
C THR A 86 -3.80 -34.62 -1.38
N PRO A 87 -3.78 -35.28 -0.21
CA PRO A 87 -3.54 -34.61 1.08
C PRO A 87 -2.06 -34.55 1.52
N SER A 88 -1.84 -33.66 2.49
CA SER A 88 -0.70 -33.53 3.40
C SER A 88 0.06 -34.83 3.72
N PRO A 89 1.40 -34.78 3.73
CA PRO A 89 2.21 -35.55 4.65
C PRO A 89 2.88 -34.62 5.67
N ASN A 90 2.58 -34.91 6.94
CA ASN A 90 3.27 -34.49 8.17
C ASN A 90 4.67 -33.89 8.00
N SER A 91 4.86 -32.70 8.58
CA SER A 91 6.07 -32.44 9.36
C SER A 91 5.62 -32.10 10.78
N THR A 92 5.45 -33.17 11.57
CA THR A 92 5.33 -33.09 13.01
C THR A 92 6.63 -32.51 13.55
N CYS A 93 6.65 -31.22 13.91
CA CYS A 93 7.62 -30.73 14.87
C CYS A 93 7.18 -31.25 16.25
N GLU A 94 7.72 -32.40 16.63
CA GLU A 94 7.66 -32.91 18.00
C GLU A 94 8.39 -31.91 18.90
N ILE A 95 7.67 -31.27 19.82
CA ILE A 95 8.27 -30.75 21.05
C ILE A 95 7.75 -31.66 22.16
N GLN A 96 8.51 -32.72 22.45
CA GLN A 96 8.39 -33.43 23.71
C GLN A 96 9.19 -32.66 24.78
N SER A 97 8.49 -32.40 25.90
CA SER A 97 8.89 -32.27 27.32
C SER A 97 10.31 -31.75 27.65
N GLU A 98 10.52 -30.88 28.64
CA GLU A 98 10.27 -31.03 30.08
C GLU A 98 10.17 -29.60 30.68
N GLY A 99 9.29 -29.26 31.63
CA GLY A 99 9.50 -29.56 33.05
C GLY A 99 10.49 -28.59 33.70
N TRP A 100 9.99 -27.45 34.22
CA TRP A 100 10.35 -26.68 35.44
C TRP A 100 9.77 -25.25 35.37
#